data_AF-A0A9E2UUV0-F1
#
_entry.id   AF-A0A9E2UUV0-F1
#
_cell.length_a   1.000
_cell.length_b   1.000
_cell.length_c   1.000
_cell.angle_alpha   90.00
_cell.angle_beta   90.00
_cell.angle_gamma   90.00
#
_symmetry.space_group_name_H-M   'P 1'
#
loop_
_entity.id
_entity.type
_entity.pdbx_description
1 polymer ?
#
loop_
_entity_poly.entity_id
_entity_poly.type
_entity_poly.pdbx_seq_one_letter_code
_entity_poly.pdbx_strand_id
1 'polypeptide(L)'
;MCAKGYKLQHQMNGRERVLRAIEYRSAGGRIPFSISVHSTLAKYGEPLLRILRDTGCDFYDVNDLKIPDAAVMNKSSDVDAWGCRWDYALAGIHGIISYSPLADWNNFKTYKMPAVPKVTVEDIENAERMREKYPV
;
A
#
# COMPACT_ATOMS: atom_id res chain seq x y z
N MET A 1 -8.91 42.85 -32.31
CA MET A 1 -7.92 42.14 -31.49
C MET A 1 -8.62 40.93 -30.87
N CYS A 2 -8.32 39.71 -31.33
CA CYS A 2 -8.90 38.48 -30.75
C CYS A 2 -8.16 38.12 -29.46
N ALA A 3 -8.86 38.18 -28.33
CA ALA A 3 -8.38 37.60 -27.08
C ALA A 3 -8.36 36.06 -27.24
N LYS A 4 -7.17 35.47 -27.31
CA LYS A 4 -6.99 34.03 -27.19
C LYS A 4 -7.42 33.61 -25.79
N GLY A 5 -8.55 32.93 -25.68
CA GLY A 5 -8.97 32.26 -24.45
C GLY A 5 -7.93 31.20 -24.08
N TYR A 6 -7.14 31.48 -23.04
CA TYR A 6 -6.35 30.45 -22.38
C TYR A 6 -7.33 29.50 -21.69
N LYS A 7 -7.54 28.31 -22.28
CA LYS A 7 -8.17 27.21 -21.54
C LYS A 7 -7.24 26.89 -20.37
N LEU A 8 -7.73 27.06 -19.15
CA LEU A 8 -7.11 26.47 -17.97
C LEU A 8 -6.91 24.98 -18.27
N GLN A 9 -5.66 24.56 -18.41
CA GLN A 9 -5.36 23.14 -18.56
C GLN A 9 -5.78 22.47 -17.26
N HIS A 10 -6.69 21.49 -17.35
CA HIS A 10 -7.04 20.63 -16.23
C HIS A 10 -5.75 20.03 -15.67
N GLN A 11 -5.42 20.37 -14.42
CA GLN A 11 -4.22 19.87 -13.78
C GLN A 11 -4.50 18.44 -13.34
N MET A 12 -3.88 17.48 -14.03
CA MET A 12 -4.09 16.06 -13.81
C MET A 12 -3.76 15.65 -12.36
N ASN A 13 -4.74 15.08 -11.66
CA ASN A 13 -4.60 14.57 -10.30
C ASN A 13 -3.81 13.24 -10.27
N GLY A 14 -3.46 12.76 -9.07
CA GLY A 14 -2.66 11.52 -8.92
C GLY A 14 -3.35 10.29 -9.50
N ARG A 15 -4.64 10.11 -9.23
CA ARG A 15 -5.44 8.98 -9.73
C ARG A 15 -5.53 8.96 -11.26
N GLU A 16 -5.77 10.09 -11.89
CA GLU A 16 -5.78 10.22 -13.35
C GLU A 16 -4.41 9.86 -13.95
N ARG A 17 -3.32 10.25 -13.28
CA ARG A 17 -1.94 9.92 -13.68
C ARG A 17 -1.69 8.41 -13.63
N VAL A 18 -2.17 7.75 -12.58
CA VAL A 18 -2.11 6.29 -12.43
C VAL A 18 -2.90 5.58 -13.52
N LEU A 19 -4.17 5.94 -13.72
CA LEU A 19 -5.05 5.29 -14.70
C LEU A 19 -4.51 5.44 -16.13
N ARG A 20 -4.05 6.64 -16.50
CA ARG A 20 -3.43 6.84 -17.81
C ARG A 20 -2.15 6.04 -17.98
N ALA A 21 -1.33 5.90 -16.93
CA ALA A 21 -0.12 5.08 -17.03
C ALA A 21 -0.43 3.60 -17.25
N ILE A 22 -1.43 3.05 -16.54
CA ILE A 22 -1.90 1.66 -16.71
C ILE A 22 -2.37 1.41 -18.16
N GLU A 23 -3.03 2.40 -18.75
CA GLU A 23 -3.56 2.32 -20.12
C GLU A 23 -2.54 2.72 -21.20
N TYR A 24 -1.27 2.92 -20.85
CA TYR A 24 -0.22 3.40 -21.78
C TYR A 24 -0.54 4.76 -22.45
N ARG A 25 -1.32 5.61 -21.77
CA ARG A 25 -1.71 6.97 -22.19
C ARG A 25 -1.03 8.06 -21.36
N SER A 26 0.15 7.78 -20.80
CA SER A 26 0.91 8.71 -19.99
C SER A 26 1.08 10.07 -20.71
N ALA A 27 0.73 11.15 -20.02
CA ALA A 27 0.79 12.50 -20.55
C ALA A 27 1.48 13.43 -19.54
N GLY A 28 2.19 14.45 -20.04
CA GLY A 28 2.83 15.45 -19.19
C GLY A 28 4.16 15.02 -18.53
N GLY A 29 4.79 13.94 -19.00
CA GLY A 29 6.18 13.57 -18.66
C GLY A 29 6.43 13.08 -17.22
N ARG A 30 5.44 13.15 -16.34
CA ARG A 30 5.55 12.66 -14.95
C ARG A 30 4.95 11.26 -14.83
N ILE A 31 5.77 10.30 -14.41
CA ILE A 31 5.37 8.91 -14.12
C ILE A 31 4.73 8.87 -12.72
N PRO A 32 3.61 8.16 -12.52
CA PRO A 32 3.03 8.01 -11.19
C PRO A 32 3.97 7.22 -10.28
N PHE A 33 4.04 7.60 -9.01
CA PHE A 33 4.84 6.88 -8.02
C PHE A 33 4.11 6.71 -6.69
N SER A 34 4.48 5.67 -5.95
CA SER A 34 4.06 5.41 -4.57
C SER A 34 5.27 5.43 -3.63
N ILE A 35 5.00 5.56 -2.35
CA ILE A 35 6.03 5.52 -1.30
C ILE A 35 5.74 4.31 -0.39
N SER A 36 6.76 3.55 -0.01
CA SER A 36 6.66 2.46 0.97
C SER A 36 7.73 2.63 2.05
N VAL A 37 7.32 2.95 3.27
CA VAL A 37 8.21 3.51 4.31
C VAL A 37 7.87 3.05 5.73
N HIS A 38 7.11 1.98 5.94
CA HIS A 38 6.69 1.57 7.29
C HIS A 38 7.84 1.44 8.31
N SER A 39 8.90 0.71 7.96
CA SER A 39 10.07 0.52 8.82
C SER A 39 10.85 1.82 9.05
N THR A 40 11.03 2.58 7.98
CA THR A 40 11.74 3.87 7.96
C THR A 40 10.99 4.92 8.77
N LEU A 41 9.66 4.89 8.75
CA LEU A 41 8.79 5.80 9.50
C LEU A 41 8.80 5.50 11.00
N ALA A 42 8.91 4.23 11.41
CA ALA A 42 9.16 3.88 12.81
C ALA A 42 10.49 4.44 13.31
N LYS A 43 11.53 4.37 12.47
CA LYS A 43 12.88 4.82 12.84
C LYS A 43 12.99 6.35 12.93
N TYR A 44 12.45 7.07 11.95
CA TYR A 44 12.67 8.52 11.81
C TYR A 44 11.47 9.37 12.23
N GLY A 45 10.30 8.80 12.42
CA GLY A 45 9.13 9.47 12.99
C GLY A 45 8.70 10.73 12.24
N GLU A 46 8.35 11.77 13.01
CA GLU A 46 7.76 13.02 12.51
C GLU A 46 8.60 13.76 11.45
N PRO A 47 9.94 13.86 11.57
CA PRO A 47 10.77 14.43 10.51
C PRO A 47 10.54 13.80 9.13
N LEU A 48 10.46 12.46 9.05
CA LEU A 48 10.16 11.78 7.79
C LEU A 48 8.71 12.00 7.38
N LEU A 49 7.78 11.92 8.33
CA LEU A 49 6.35 12.13 8.05
C LEU A 49 6.08 13.51 7.42
N ARG A 50 6.78 14.54 7.88
CA ARG A 50 6.71 15.88 7.28
C ARG A 50 7.14 15.87 5.82
N ILE A 51 8.29 15.28 5.51
CA ILE A 51 8.80 15.18 4.12
C ILE A 51 7.80 14.43 3.23
N LEU A 52 7.20 13.36 3.74
CA LEU A 52 6.22 12.57 3.00
C LEU A 52 4.95 13.38 2.70
N ARG A 53 4.46 14.15 3.68
CA ARG A 53 3.31 15.05 3.52
C ARG A 53 3.60 16.17 2.52
N ASP A 54 4.79 16.74 2.55
CA ASP A 54 5.21 17.78 1.61
C ASP A 54 5.37 17.23 0.18
N THR A 55 5.80 15.98 0.03
CA THR A 55 6.08 15.36 -1.27
C THR A 55 4.82 14.79 -1.93
N GLY A 56 3.94 14.17 -1.15
CA GLY A 56 2.77 13.44 -1.67
C GLY A 56 3.11 12.18 -2.47
N CYS A 57 2.08 11.49 -2.97
CA CYS A 57 2.23 10.40 -3.94
C CYS A 57 0.96 10.30 -4.81
N ASP A 58 0.97 9.46 -5.85
CA ASP A 58 -0.17 9.36 -6.78
C ASP A 58 -1.20 8.28 -6.40
N PHE A 59 -0.92 7.45 -5.37
CA PHE A 59 -1.71 6.24 -5.06
C PHE A 59 -2.61 6.36 -3.82
N TYR A 60 -2.30 7.25 -2.89
CA TYR A 60 -3.05 7.42 -1.64
C TYR A 60 -2.77 8.80 -1.01
N ASP A 61 -3.61 9.20 -0.06
CA ASP A 61 -3.41 10.40 0.74
C ASP A 61 -2.33 10.16 1.81
N VAL A 62 -1.19 10.81 1.65
CA VAL A 62 -0.07 10.73 2.59
C VAL A 62 -0.40 11.27 3.98
N ASN A 63 -1.49 12.03 4.14
CA ASN A 63 -1.95 12.50 5.45
C ASN A 63 -2.58 11.38 6.30
N ASP A 64 -3.01 10.28 5.67
CA ASP A 64 -3.50 9.10 6.37
C ASP A 64 -2.36 8.26 6.99
N LEU A 65 -1.10 8.54 6.63
CA LEU A 65 0.05 7.83 7.17
C LEU A 65 0.21 8.14 8.67
N LYS A 66 0.42 7.08 9.45
CA LYS A 66 0.66 7.14 10.89
C LYS A 66 2.02 6.53 11.20
N ILE A 67 2.71 7.10 12.19
CA ILE A 67 3.89 6.47 12.77
C ILE A 67 3.42 5.16 13.41
N PRO A 68 3.97 4.00 12.99
CA PRO A 68 3.54 2.71 13.52
C PRO A 68 3.90 2.59 15.01
N ASP A 69 3.06 1.87 15.75
CA ASP A 69 3.30 1.56 17.16
C ASP A 69 4.54 0.65 17.29
N ALA A 70 5.45 0.98 18.20
CA ALA A 70 6.64 0.19 18.51
C ALA A 70 6.30 -1.26 18.90
N ALA A 71 5.16 -1.50 19.55
CA ALA A 71 4.71 -2.85 19.89
C ALA A 71 4.43 -3.71 18.64
N VAL A 72 3.89 -3.11 17.57
CA VAL A 72 3.65 -3.79 16.28
C VAL A 72 4.98 -4.17 15.61
N MET A 73 6.04 -3.40 15.88
CA MET A 73 7.37 -3.61 15.30
C MET A 73 8.18 -4.67 16.06
N ASN A 74 7.82 -5.01 17.31
CA ASN A 74 8.58 -5.91 18.19
C ASN A 74 8.03 -7.35 18.19
N LYS A 75 7.58 -7.86 17.04
CA LYS A 75 7.25 -9.28 16.88
C LYS A 75 8.52 -10.09 16.68
N SER A 76 8.63 -11.27 17.30
CA SER A 76 9.77 -12.18 17.08
C SER A 76 9.45 -13.30 16.09
N SER A 77 8.23 -13.82 16.13
CA SER A 77 7.75 -14.82 15.17
C SER A 77 6.22 -14.84 15.06
N ASP A 78 5.70 -15.34 13.95
CA ASP A 78 4.27 -15.67 13.79
C ASP A 78 4.04 -16.84 12.82
N VAL A 79 2.79 -17.27 12.72
CA VAL A 79 2.34 -18.24 11.72
C VAL A 79 1.18 -17.62 10.96
N ASP A 80 1.30 -17.55 9.64
CA ASP A 80 0.26 -17.00 8.79
C ASP A 80 -0.89 -18.00 8.54
N ALA A 81 -1.93 -17.56 7.83
CA ALA A 81 -3.08 -18.40 7.50
C ALA A 81 -2.73 -19.59 6.60
N TRP A 82 -1.58 -19.55 5.91
CA TRP A 82 -1.06 -20.66 5.09
C TRP A 82 -0.29 -21.68 5.93
N GLY A 83 -0.07 -21.41 7.22
CA GLY A 83 0.72 -22.24 8.13
C GLY A 83 2.23 -22.00 8.01
N CYS A 84 2.66 -20.98 7.25
CA CYS A 84 4.07 -20.62 7.16
C CYS A 84 4.48 -19.87 8.42
N ARG A 85 5.64 -20.25 8.97
CA ARG A 85 6.24 -19.53 10.10
C ARG A 85 7.10 -18.39 9.58
N TRP A 86 6.86 -17.19 10.08
CA TRP A 86 7.69 -16.03 9.85
C TRP A 86 8.50 -15.73 11.10
N ASP A 87 9.81 -15.53 10.95
CA ASP A 87 10.68 -15.05 12.01
C ASP A 87 11.18 -13.64 11.68
N TYR A 88 11.20 -12.78 12.70
CA TYR A 88 11.50 -11.34 12.57
C TYR A 88 12.76 -11.03 13.38
N ALA A 89 13.87 -10.80 12.67
CA ALA A 89 15.16 -10.58 13.32
C ALA A 89 15.34 -9.14 13.84
N LEU A 90 14.68 -8.16 13.20
CA LEU A 90 14.83 -6.75 13.48
C LEU A 90 13.48 -6.07 13.55
N ALA A 91 13.33 -5.18 14.53
CA ALA A 91 12.09 -4.46 14.72
C ALA A 91 11.74 -3.64 13.47
N GLY A 92 10.54 -3.87 12.96
CA GLY A 92 10.03 -3.18 11.78
C GLY A 92 10.56 -3.64 10.43
N ILE A 93 11.45 -4.62 10.37
CA ILE A 93 11.85 -5.25 9.12
C ILE A 93 10.90 -6.42 8.84
N HIS A 94 10.55 -6.62 7.56
CA HIS A 94 9.75 -7.77 7.18
C HIS A 94 10.43 -9.06 7.62
N GLY A 95 9.63 -9.97 8.19
CA GLY A 95 10.10 -11.29 8.58
C GLY A 95 10.53 -12.12 7.38
N ILE A 96 11.24 -13.20 7.67
CA ILE A 96 11.57 -14.24 6.69
C ILE A 96 10.78 -15.49 7.02
N ILE A 97 10.36 -16.22 5.99
CA ILE A 97 9.75 -17.53 6.19
C ILE A 97 10.84 -18.49 6.63
N SER A 98 10.76 -18.99 7.86
CA SER A 98 11.68 -19.98 8.41
C SER A 98 11.15 -21.42 8.28
N TYR A 99 9.84 -21.56 8.07
CA TYR A 99 9.21 -22.84 7.84
C TYR A 99 7.99 -22.69 6.92
N SER A 100 7.82 -23.64 6.00
CA SER A 100 6.63 -23.79 5.17
C SER A 100 6.07 -25.20 5.32
N PRO A 101 4.74 -25.39 5.50
CA PRO A 101 4.13 -26.72 5.59
C PRO A 101 4.42 -27.60 4.38
N LEU A 102 4.60 -27.00 3.20
CA LEU A 102 4.87 -27.69 1.94
C LEU A 102 6.36 -27.72 1.58
N ALA A 103 7.27 -27.41 2.52
CA ALA A 103 8.68 -27.74 2.37
C ALA A 103 8.90 -29.26 2.22
N ASP A 104 8.01 -30.07 2.82
CA ASP A 104 7.83 -31.49 2.50
C ASP A 104 6.52 -31.69 1.73
N TRP A 105 6.63 -32.15 0.49
CA TRP A 105 5.49 -32.41 -0.39
C TRP A 105 4.57 -33.53 0.11
N ASN A 106 5.03 -34.41 0.99
CA ASN A 106 4.16 -35.43 1.60
C ASN A 106 3.01 -34.79 2.40
N ASN A 107 3.23 -33.61 2.95
CA ASN A 107 2.22 -32.86 3.70
C ASN A 107 1.08 -32.34 2.80
N PHE A 108 1.28 -32.29 1.48
CA PHE A 108 0.25 -31.82 0.53
C PHE A 108 -1.05 -32.63 0.64
N LYS A 109 -0.95 -33.93 0.88
CA LYS A 109 -2.12 -34.84 0.99
C LYS A 109 -3.07 -34.44 2.14
N THR A 110 -2.53 -33.81 3.17
CA THR A 110 -3.27 -33.42 4.39
C THR A 110 -3.32 -31.90 4.57
N TYR A 111 -2.74 -31.13 3.64
CA TYR A 111 -2.66 -29.69 3.73
C TYR A 111 -4.05 -29.06 3.58
N LYS A 112 -4.37 -28.11 4.45
CA LYS A 112 -5.61 -27.33 4.39
C LYS A 112 -5.26 -25.92 3.95
N MET A 113 -5.71 -25.56 2.75
CA MET A 113 -5.58 -24.18 2.28
C MET A 113 -6.39 -23.24 3.20
N PRO A 114 -5.92 -21.99 3.41
CA PRO A 114 -6.71 -21.00 4.11
C PRO A 114 -8.05 -20.77 3.39
N ALA A 115 -9.10 -20.52 4.17
CA ALA A 115 -10.39 -20.18 3.61
C ALA A 115 -10.29 -18.84 2.84
N VAL A 116 -11.00 -18.76 1.72
CA VAL A 116 -11.16 -17.49 1.01
C VAL A 116 -11.89 -16.52 1.94
N PRO A 117 -11.32 -15.32 2.22
CA PRO A 117 -11.97 -14.33 3.05
C PRO A 117 -13.37 -14.00 2.50
N LYS A 118 -14.37 -13.94 3.38
CA LYS A 118 -15.71 -13.50 2.97
C LYS A 118 -15.72 -11.98 2.88
N VAL A 119 -16.19 -11.45 1.76
CA VAL A 119 -16.44 -10.01 1.61
C VAL A 119 -17.72 -9.67 2.38
N THR A 120 -17.61 -8.78 3.36
CA THR A 120 -18.73 -8.31 4.16
C THR A 120 -19.41 -7.10 3.52
N VAL A 121 -20.62 -6.76 3.97
CA VAL A 121 -21.29 -5.51 3.55
C VAL A 121 -20.44 -4.30 3.93
N GLU A 122 -19.80 -4.32 5.10
CA GLU A 122 -18.89 -3.27 5.55
C GLU A 122 -17.69 -3.09 4.61
N ASP A 123 -17.12 -4.17 4.08
CA ASP A 123 -16.03 -4.10 3.10
C ASP A 123 -16.47 -3.40 1.80
N ILE A 124 -17.69 -3.69 1.34
CA ILE A 124 -18.27 -3.06 0.15
C ILE A 124 -18.49 -1.56 0.41
N GLU A 125 -19.11 -1.21 1.53
CA GLU A 125 -19.34 0.18 1.91
C GLU A 125 -18.02 0.95 2.10
N ASN A 126 -17.00 0.32 2.69
CA ASN A 126 -15.65 0.87 2.78
C ASN A 126 -15.05 1.15 1.40
N ALA A 127 -15.20 0.21 0.46
CA ALA A 127 -14.70 0.37 -0.90
C ALA A 127 -15.39 1.54 -1.63
N GLU A 128 -16.69 1.73 -1.45
CA GLU A 128 -17.42 2.89 -2.00
C GLU A 128 -16.96 4.20 -1.36
N ARG A 129 -16.78 4.27 -0.02
CA ARG A 129 -16.19 5.45 0.64
C ARG A 129 -14.80 5.80 0.09
N MET A 130 -13.97 4.79 -0.18
CA MET A 130 -12.64 5.02 -0.77
C MET A 130 -12.73 5.52 -2.21
N ARG A 131 -13.72 5.07 -3.00
CA ARG A 131 -13.98 5.61 -4.34
C ARG A 131 -14.36 7.09 -4.29
N GLU A 132 -15.18 7.49 -3.33
CA GLU A 132 -15.57 8.89 -3.12
C GLU A 132 -14.37 9.75 -2.69
N LYS A 133 -13.51 9.23 -1.79
CA LYS A 133 -12.29 9.93 -1.34
C LYS A 133 -11.30 10.17 -2.47
N TYR A 134 -11.22 9.24 -3.44
CA TYR A 134 -10.29 9.32 -4.57
C TYR A 134 -11.06 9.29 -5.90
N PRO A 135 -11.76 10.39 -6.28
CA PRO A 135 -12.57 10.46 -7.49
C PRO A 135 -11.71 10.51 -8.77
N VAL A 136 -12.27 10.03 -9.88
CA VAL A 136 -11.64 10.07 -11.22
C VAL A 136 -11.81 11.47 -11.82
#